data_AF-A0A4S1G602-F1
#
_entry.id   AF-A0A4S1G602-F1
#
_cell.length_a   1.000
_cell.length_b   1.000
_cell.length_c   1.000
_cell.angle_alpha   90.00
_cell.angle_beta   90.00
_cell.angle_gamma   90.00
#
_symmetry.space_group_name_H-M   'P 1'
#
loop_
_entity.id
_entity.type
_entity.pdbx_description
1 polymer ?
#
loop_
_entity_poly.entity_id
_entity_poly.type
_entity_poly.pdbx_seq_one_letter_code
_entity_poly.pdbx_strand_id
1 'polypeptide(L)'
;TIRSKTASSVRSISGNYEQVGEHILSGRADLGISRLPLDPRLFEWAPIGSARNVCIFHPKHRFSKKSCVEAHDLEGEQIVDIDPQFASHQMNFNALRFAGIEPDILVEYDCNGYEVGFVSA
;
A
#
# COMPACT_ATOMS: atom_id res chain seq x y z
N THR A 1 -3.99 5.62 31.41
CA THR A 1 -3.66 5.52 29.95
C THR A 1 -2.49 4.56 29.80
N ILE A 2 -2.32 3.84 28.67
CA ILE A 2 -1.19 2.90 28.47
C ILE A 2 0.18 3.55 28.83
N ARG A 3 0.34 4.84 28.55
CA ARG A 3 1.50 5.66 28.95
C ARG A 3 1.82 5.69 30.46
N SER A 4 0.84 5.49 31.35
CA SER A 4 1.06 5.55 32.81
C SER A 4 1.54 4.22 33.42
N LYS A 5 1.59 3.13 32.65
CA LYS A 5 2.01 1.80 33.13
C LYS A 5 3.40 1.38 32.63
N THR A 6 3.95 2.04 31.61
CA THR A 6 5.26 1.73 31.04
C THR A 6 6.00 3.05 30.88
N ALA A 7 7.03 3.29 31.70
CA ALA A 7 7.94 4.43 31.55
C ALA A 7 8.86 4.28 30.32
N SER A 8 8.33 3.73 29.22
CA SER A 8 9.06 3.44 27.99
C SER A 8 8.85 4.59 27.01
N SER A 9 9.94 5.25 26.62
CA SER A 9 9.95 6.13 25.46
C SER A 9 9.82 5.29 24.20
N VAL A 10 8.96 5.72 23.27
CA VAL A 10 8.85 5.11 21.93
C VAL A 10 9.43 6.10 20.94
N ARG A 11 10.37 5.65 20.11
CA ARG A 11 10.89 6.41 18.98
C ARG A 11 10.44 5.72 17.69
N SER A 12 9.95 6.52 16.74
CA SER A 12 9.65 6.06 15.39
C SER A 12 10.72 6.56 14.43
N ILE A 13 11.09 5.71 13.48
CA ILE A 13 11.93 6.02 12.33
C ILE A 13 11.17 5.48 11.12
N SER A 14 11.11 6.26 10.03
CA SER A 14 10.34 5.92 8.83
C SER A 14 11.27 5.78 7.63
N GLY A 15 10.90 4.89 6.72
CA GLY A 15 11.63 4.60 5.48
C GLY A 15 10.86 3.57 4.65
N ASN A 16 11.37 3.26 3.46
CA ASN A 16 10.86 2.15 2.65
C ASN A 16 11.18 0.78 3.30
N TYR A 17 10.67 -0.32 2.74
CA TYR A 17 10.83 -1.65 3.34
C TYR A 17 12.29 -2.10 3.48
N GLU A 18 13.17 -1.70 2.56
CA GLU A 18 14.59 -2.00 2.62
C GLU A 18 15.26 -1.23 3.76
N GLN A 19 14.99 0.08 3.87
CA GLN A 19 15.47 0.92 4.97
C GLN A 19 14.98 0.44 6.34
N VAL A 20 13.73 -0.04 6.43
CA VAL A 20 13.22 -0.68 7.66
C VAL A 20 14.09 -1.89 8.02
N GLY A 21 14.40 -2.76 7.06
CA GLY A 21 15.31 -3.89 7.27
C GLY A 21 16.70 -3.46 7.73
N GLU A 22 17.29 -2.45 7.09
CA GLU A 22 18.58 -1.88 7.49
C GLU A 22 18.58 -1.31 8.91
N HIS A 23 17.50 -0.63 9.30
CA HIS A 23 17.38 -0.09 10.66
C HIS A 23 17.40 -1.19 11.73
N ILE A 24 16.78 -2.34 11.45
CA ILE A 24 16.81 -3.50 12.34
C ILE A 24 18.20 -4.15 12.34
N LEU A 25 18.75 -4.46 11.17
CA LEU A 25 20.05 -5.14 11.05
C LEU A 25 21.20 -4.30 11.63
N SER A 26 21.11 -2.97 11.57
CA SER A 26 22.11 -2.07 12.15
C SER A 26 21.89 -1.76 13.63
N GLY A 27 20.86 -2.31 14.27
CA GLY A 27 20.50 -2.01 15.67
C GLY A 27 20.02 -0.57 15.91
N ARG A 28 19.54 0.12 14.87
CA ARG A 28 18.93 1.48 14.98
C ARG A 28 17.46 1.43 15.40
N ALA A 29 16.82 0.28 15.24
CA ALA A 29 15.45 0.01 15.68
C ALA A 29 15.36 -1.41 16.27
N ASP A 30 14.46 -1.59 17.24
CA ASP A 30 14.23 -2.89 17.89
C ASP A 30 13.17 -3.72 17.15
N LEU A 31 12.19 -3.07 16.51
CA LEU A 31 11.07 -3.68 15.82
C LEU A 31 10.80 -2.98 14.49
N GLY A 32 10.49 -3.75 13.45
CA GLY A 32 10.18 -3.26 12.11
C GLY A 32 8.79 -3.71 11.68
N ILE A 33 8.01 -2.79 11.08
CA ILE A 33 6.78 -3.13 10.38
C ILE A 33 7.11 -3.12 8.89
N SER A 34 7.00 -4.29 8.25
CA SER A 34 7.34 -4.46 6.83
C SER A 34 6.32 -5.33 6.11
N ARG A 35 6.40 -5.37 4.78
CA ARG A 35 5.63 -6.30 3.95
C ARG A 35 6.40 -7.59 3.73
N LEU A 36 5.66 -8.69 3.64
CA LEU A 36 6.19 -10.00 3.26
C LEU A 36 6.43 -10.06 1.74
N PRO A 37 7.36 -10.91 1.27
CA PRO A 37 8.21 -11.81 2.07
C PRO A 37 9.42 -11.11 2.71
N LEU A 38 9.90 -11.67 3.83
CA LEU A 38 11.17 -11.29 4.48
C LEU A 38 12.12 -12.50 4.48
N ASP A 39 13.43 -12.27 4.43
CA ASP A 39 14.42 -13.35 4.53
C ASP A 39 14.41 -13.95 5.95
N PRO A 40 13.96 -15.21 6.13
CA PRO A 40 13.87 -15.81 7.46
C PRO A 40 15.23 -16.09 8.11
N ARG A 41 16.33 -15.99 7.34
CA ARG A 41 17.70 -16.07 7.89
C ARG A 41 18.14 -14.78 8.56
N LEU A 42 17.50 -13.66 8.21
CA LEU A 42 17.83 -12.32 8.70
C LEU A 42 16.83 -11.83 9.75
N PHE A 43 15.57 -12.25 9.64
CA PHE A 43 14.48 -11.71 10.47
C PHE A 43 13.60 -12.81 11.06
N GLU A 44 13.36 -12.73 12.36
CA GLU A 44 12.19 -13.34 13.00
C GLU A 44 10.98 -12.44 12.76
N TRP A 45 9.86 -13.01 12.32
CA TRP A 45 8.66 -12.24 12.00
C TRP A 45 7.37 -12.98 12.33
N ALA A 46 6.32 -12.20 12.58
CA ALA A 46 4.96 -12.68 12.74
C ALA A 46 3.98 -11.77 11.97
N PRO A 47 2.91 -12.31 11.35
CA PRO A 47 1.93 -11.51 10.64
C PRO A 47 1.10 -10.70 11.64
N ILE A 48 1.00 -9.39 11.40
CA ILE A 48 0.16 -8.48 12.21
C ILE A 48 -1.18 -8.15 11.54
N GLY A 49 -1.31 -8.42 10.23
CA GLY A 49 -2.52 -8.15 9.45
C GLY A 49 -2.28 -8.22 7.95
N SER A 50 -3.33 -8.01 7.18
CA SER A 50 -3.30 -7.92 5.71
C SER A 50 -3.72 -6.53 5.26
N ALA A 51 -3.02 -5.97 4.27
CA ALA A 51 -3.49 -4.79 3.55
C ALA A 51 -4.29 -5.22 2.32
N ARG A 52 -5.30 -4.43 1.95
CA ARG A 52 -6.09 -4.58 0.72
C ARG A 52 -6.03 -3.28 -0.06
N ASN A 53 -5.81 -3.37 -1.36
CA ASN A 53 -5.96 -2.22 -2.24
C ASN A 53 -7.46 -2.01 -2.48
N VAL A 54 -7.87 -0.75 -2.51
CA VAL A 54 -9.25 -0.33 -2.70
C VAL A 54 -9.29 0.71 -3.80
N CYS A 55 -10.38 0.73 -4.56
CA CYS A 55 -10.62 1.80 -5.53
C CYS A 55 -11.19 3.02 -4.81
N ILE A 56 -10.72 4.20 -5.21
CA ILE A 56 -11.24 5.49 -4.74
C ILE A 56 -11.88 6.16 -5.95
N PHE A 57 -13.11 6.65 -5.77
CA PHE A 57 -13.87 7.28 -6.85
C PHE A 57 -14.44 8.62 -6.41
N HIS A 58 -14.58 9.54 -7.37
CA HIS A 58 -15.37 10.76 -7.16
C HIS A 58 -16.82 10.39 -6.81
N PRO A 59 -17.53 11.12 -5.94
CA PRO A 59 -18.92 10.78 -5.56
C PRO A 59 -19.90 10.67 -6.74
N LYS A 60 -19.63 11.34 -7.87
CA LYS A 60 -20.43 11.26 -9.10
C LYS A 60 -20.00 10.15 -10.07
N HIS A 61 -18.91 9.43 -9.79
CA HIS A 61 -18.45 8.32 -10.63
C HIS A 61 -19.50 7.20 -10.68
N ARG A 62 -19.61 6.49 -11.80
CA ARG A 62 -20.61 5.40 -11.96
C ARG A 62 -20.46 4.28 -10.93
N PHE A 63 -19.23 4.05 -10.44
CA PHE A 63 -18.95 3.03 -9.41
C PHE A 63 -18.98 3.54 -7.97
N SER A 64 -19.21 4.83 -7.73
CA SER A 64 -19.17 5.40 -6.37
C SER A 64 -20.20 4.81 -5.41
N LYS A 65 -21.29 4.25 -5.94
CA LYS A 65 -22.37 3.62 -5.18
C LYS A 65 -22.26 2.09 -5.13
N LYS A 66 -21.28 1.51 -5.81
CA LYS A 66 -21.10 0.06 -5.85
C LYS A 66 -20.45 -0.40 -4.55
N SER A 67 -20.99 -1.43 -3.93
CA SER A 67 -20.45 -2.00 -2.68
C SER A 67 -19.16 -2.78 -2.90
N CYS A 68 -18.96 -3.30 -4.11
CA CYS A 68 -17.77 -4.03 -4.51
C CYS A 68 -17.52 -3.79 -6.01
N VAL A 69 -16.28 -3.41 -6.33
CA VAL A 69 -15.81 -3.24 -7.71
C VAL A 69 -14.93 -4.44 -8.03
N GLU A 70 -15.29 -5.15 -9.08
CA GLU A 70 -14.56 -6.28 -9.62
C GLU A 70 -13.64 -5.81 -10.74
N ALA A 71 -12.62 -6.61 -11.07
CA ALA A 71 -11.65 -6.26 -12.12
C ALA A 71 -12.34 -5.90 -13.46
N HIS A 72 -13.35 -6.67 -13.87
CA HIS A 72 -14.09 -6.44 -15.12
C HIS A 72 -14.87 -5.13 -15.15
N ASP A 73 -15.21 -4.54 -14.00
CA ASP A 73 -15.88 -3.24 -13.97
C ASP A 73 -14.92 -2.13 -14.43
N LEU A 74 -13.62 -2.33 -14.22
CA LEU A 74 -12.57 -1.37 -14.54
C LEU A 74 -12.09 -1.49 -16.00
N GLU A 75 -12.66 -2.40 -16.79
CA GLU A 75 -12.33 -2.52 -18.21
C GLU A 75 -12.68 -1.22 -18.96
N GLY A 76 -11.67 -0.61 -19.57
CA GLY A 76 -11.80 0.65 -20.29
C GLY A 76 -11.92 1.90 -19.39
N GLU A 77 -11.76 1.77 -18.07
CA GLU A 77 -11.58 2.92 -17.19
C GLU A 77 -10.15 3.43 -17.24
N GLN A 78 -10.01 4.76 -17.15
CA GLN A 78 -8.72 5.39 -16.92
C GLN A 78 -8.35 5.30 -15.45
N ILE A 79 -7.13 4.85 -15.16
CA ILE A 79 -6.65 4.56 -13.82
C ILE A 79 -5.57 5.57 -13.43
N VAL A 80 -5.71 6.10 -12.21
CA VAL A 80 -4.64 6.79 -11.51
C VAL A 80 -4.04 5.79 -10.53
N ASP A 81 -2.75 5.49 -10.66
CA ASP A 81 -2.08 4.49 -9.82
C ASP A 81 -0.79 5.05 -9.20
N ILE A 82 -0.32 4.37 -8.15
CA ILE A 82 0.97 4.69 -7.55
C ILE A 82 2.12 4.25 -8.47
N ASP A 83 3.25 4.92 -8.36
CA ASP A 83 4.46 4.66 -9.14
C ASP A 83 4.87 3.16 -9.12
N PRO A 84 5.34 2.61 -10.25
CA PRO A 84 5.68 1.19 -10.39
C PRO A 84 6.69 0.64 -9.38
N GLN A 85 7.52 1.49 -8.77
CA GLN A 85 8.48 1.07 -7.74
C GLN A 85 7.79 0.54 -6.47
N PHE A 86 6.53 0.92 -6.23
CA PHE A 86 5.79 0.50 -5.06
C PHE A 86 5.04 -0.81 -5.34
N ALA A 87 5.20 -1.83 -4.49
CA ALA A 87 4.50 -3.10 -4.76
C ALA A 87 2.96 -3.00 -4.72
N SER A 88 2.37 -1.89 -4.26
CA SER A 88 0.93 -1.65 -4.43
C SER A 88 0.53 -1.52 -5.90
N HIS A 89 1.36 -0.91 -6.74
CA HIS A 89 1.20 -0.88 -8.20
C HIS A 89 1.16 -2.30 -8.77
N GLN A 90 2.16 -3.12 -8.42
CA GLN A 90 2.21 -4.51 -8.89
C GLN A 90 0.97 -5.32 -8.45
N MET A 91 0.45 -5.08 -7.24
CA MET A 91 -0.78 -5.71 -6.77
C MET A 91 -2.01 -5.27 -7.59
N ASN A 92 -2.13 -3.99 -7.91
CA ASN A 92 -3.22 -3.46 -8.75
C ASN A 92 -3.18 -4.05 -10.16
N PHE A 93 -2.01 -4.02 -10.79
CA PHE A 93 -1.81 -4.56 -12.13
C PHE A 93 -2.04 -6.06 -12.20
N ASN A 94 -1.53 -6.81 -11.21
CA ASN A 94 -1.75 -8.25 -11.18
C ASN A 94 -3.24 -8.58 -11.04
N ALA A 95 -4.00 -7.81 -10.25
CA ALA A 95 -5.43 -8.04 -10.10
C ALA A 95 -6.19 -7.87 -11.43
N LEU A 96 -5.86 -6.83 -12.21
CA LEU A 96 -6.49 -6.56 -13.51
C LEU A 96 -6.02 -7.55 -14.58
N ARG A 97 -4.70 -7.76 -14.71
CA ARG A 97 -4.14 -8.67 -15.72
C ARG A 97 -4.50 -10.13 -15.49
N PHE A 98 -4.67 -10.54 -14.23
CA PHE A 98 -5.17 -11.89 -13.93
C PHE A 98 -6.59 -12.11 -14.45
N ALA A 99 -7.40 -11.04 -14.55
CA ALA A 99 -8.72 -11.07 -15.17
C ALA A 99 -8.67 -10.87 -16.70
N GLY A 100 -7.48 -10.78 -17.31
CA GLY A 100 -7.31 -10.55 -18.75
C GLY A 100 -7.48 -9.08 -19.18
N ILE A 101 -7.43 -8.14 -18.24
CA ILE A 101 -7.68 -6.72 -18.47
C ILE A 101 -6.35 -5.98 -18.43
N GLU A 102 -6.06 -5.22 -19.48
CA GLU A 102 -4.89 -4.34 -19.49
C GLU A 102 -5.27 -2.98 -18.89
N PRO A 103 -4.60 -2.53 -17.80
CA PRO A 103 -4.88 -1.23 -17.18
C PRO A 103 -4.54 -0.06 -18.11
N ASP A 104 -5.43 0.93 -18.24
CA ASP A 104 -5.13 2.20 -18.95
C ASP A 104 -4.72 3.27 -17.94
N ILE A 105 -3.41 3.47 -17.77
CA ILE A 105 -2.87 4.44 -16.80
C ILE A 105 -2.88 5.85 -17.37
N LEU A 106 -3.64 6.73 -16.71
CA LEU A 106 -3.70 8.14 -17.04
C LEU A 106 -2.60 8.94 -16.34
N VAL A 107 -2.35 8.65 -15.06
CA VAL A 107 -1.35 9.33 -14.23
C VAL A 107 -0.77 8.35 -13.21
N GLU A 108 0.53 8.47 -12.99
CA GLU A 108 1.23 7.82 -11.87
C GLU A 108 1.66 8.86 -10.83
N TYR A 109 1.60 8.51 -9.54
CA TYR A 109 2.02 9.37 -8.44
C TYR A 109 3.01 8.67 -7.50
N ASP A 110 3.94 9.41 -6.92
CA ASP A 110 5.06 8.87 -6.11
C ASP A 110 4.83 8.97 -4.59
N CYS A 111 3.71 9.57 -4.16
CA CYS A 111 3.41 9.81 -2.75
C CYS A 111 1.98 9.41 -2.40
N ASN A 112 1.82 8.49 -1.45
CA ASN A 112 0.52 8.10 -0.90
C ASN A 112 -0.22 9.33 -0.32
N GLY A 113 -1.50 9.45 -0.62
CA GLY A 113 -2.38 10.56 -0.25
C GLY A 113 -2.62 11.55 -1.39
N TYR A 114 -1.85 11.51 -2.48
CA TYR A 114 -2.01 12.40 -3.63
C TYR A 114 -3.10 11.91 -4.59
N GLU A 115 -3.44 10.61 -4.56
CA GLU A 115 -4.51 10.01 -5.36
C GLU A 115 -5.86 10.70 -5.15
N VAL A 116 -6.14 11.17 -3.93
CA VAL A 116 -7.38 11.89 -3.62
C VAL A 116 -7.47 13.20 -4.41
N GLY A 117 -6.33 13.87 -4.62
CA GLY A 117 -6.27 15.10 -5.41
C GLY A 117 -6.75 14.88 -6.84
N PHE A 118 -6.24 13.84 -7.51
CA PHE A 118 -6.63 13.50 -8.88
C PHE A 118 -8.09 13.06 -9.01
N VAL A 119 -8.61 12.34 -8.00
CA VAL A 119 -9.99 11.84 -8.00
C VAL A 119 -11.00 12.93 -7.59
N SER A 120 -10.55 13.98 -6.88
CA SER A 120 -11.41 15.07 -6.40
C SER A 120 -11.56 16.25 -7.38
N ALA A 121 -10.66 16.34 -8.37
CA ALA A 121 -10.63 17.40 -9.38
C ALA A 121 -11.75 17.21 -10.43
#